data_AF-A0A520IB18-F1
#
_entry.id   AF-A0A520IB18-F1
#
_cell.length_a   1.000
_cell.length_b   1.000
_cell.length_c   1.000
_cell.angle_alpha   90.00
_cell.angle_beta   90.00
_cell.angle_gamma   90.00
#
_symmetry.space_group_name_H-M   'P 1'
#
loop_
_entity.id
_entity.type
_entity.pdbx_description
1 polymer ?
#
loop_
_entity_poly.entity_id
_entity_poly.type
_entity_poly.pdbx_seq_one_letter_code
_entity_poly.pdbx_strand_id
1 'polypeptide(L)'
;FGNDALGGLLILSQVVLSLQLGFAVIPLIHFTSDKKTMKGFAIKPWVKILAWISSLIIVLLNVKLVFEEIKGWSADGGWYIYAIVIPLAVLIGLLLLYIFIYPLVSSRKQSADIAPHGNALNIQEVEKIHYSRIGITVDFSKNDRNTIRHALIQGGKQAHYYLIHVVETAVARYHGDSALDFETQSDAENLEKYKINLAELGYKSSTHIGYGGTVKAIVNISDENKLELLVMGAHGHKGLKDLILGTTVNSVRHRVSIPVLIVR
;
A
#
# COMPACT_ATOMS: atom_id res chain seq x y z
N PHE A 1 -9.70 59.95 -14.88
CA PHE A 1 -10.64 58.81 -14.82
C PHE A 1 -10.00 57.47 -14.42
N GLY A 2 -8.73 57.42 -13.95
CA GLY A 2 -8.07 56.15 -13.60
C GLY A 2 -7.92 55.86 -12.09
N ASN A 3 -7.95 56.87 -11.22
CA ASN A 3 -7.64 56.70 -9.80
C ASN A 3 -8.79 56.07 -8.99
N ASP A 4 -10.05 56.36 -9.31
CA ASP A 4 -11.21 55.79 -8.58
C ASP A 4 -11.44 54.31 -8.94
N ALA A 5 -11.20 53.93 -10.20
CA ALA A 5 -11.25 52.53 -10.64
C ALA A 5 -10.12 51.68 -10.03
N LEU A 6 -8.93 52.26 -9.85
CA LEU A 6 -7.81 51.62 -9.14
C LEU A 6 -8.11 51.47 -7.65
N GLY A 7 -8.74 52.47 -7.03
CA GLY A 7 -9.20 52.42 -5.63
C GLY A 7 -10.18 51.27 -5.40
N GLY A 8 -11.23 51.17 -6.21
CA GLY A 8 -12.21 50.07 -6.12
C GLY A 8 -11.59 48.68 -6.33
N LEU A 9 -10.60 48.55 -7.23
CA LEU A 9 -9.89 47.29 -7.46
C LEU A 9 -9.01 46.90 -6.26
N LEU A 10 -8.33 47.88 -5.65
CA LEU A 10 -7.51 47.65 -4.45
C LEU A 10 -8.38 47.21 -3.28
N ILE A 11 -9.55 47.80 -3.12
CA ILE A 11 -10.42 47.45 -2.00
C ILE A 11 -11.14 46.11 -2.23
N LEU A 12 -11.52 45.79 -3.46
CA LEU A 12 -12.01 44.45 -3.82
C LEU A 12 -10.94 43.38 -3.53
N SER A 13 -9.67 43.67 -3.82
CA SER A 13 -8.55 42.79 -3.46
C SER A 13 -8.43 42.60 -1.95
N GLN A 14 -8.59 43.66 -1.16
CA GLN A 14 -8.56 43.60 0.31
C GLN A 14 -9.72 42.78 0.89
N VAL A 15 -10.93 42.91 0.32
CA VAL A 15 -12.08 42.10 0.70
C VAL A 15 -11.84 40.63 0.42
N VAL A 16 -11.31 40.29 -0.77
CA VAL A 16 -10.98 38.91 -1.12
C VAL A 16 -9.86 38.35 -0.22
N LEU A 17 -8.81 39.13 0.07
CA LEU A 17 -7.68 38.72 0.92
C LEU A 17 -8.09 38.53 2.38
N SER A 18 -8.92 39.42 2.93
CA SER A 18 -9.41 39.30 4.31
C SER A 18 -10.26 38.04 4.53
N LEU A 19 -11.02 37.64 3.50
CA LEU A 19 -11.87 36.46 3.54
C LEU A 19 -11.07 35.14 3.59
N GLN A 20 -9.85 35.12 3.05
CA GLN A 20 -8.99 33.92 3.00
C GLN A 20 -8.67 33.36 4.39
N LEU A 21 -8.46 34.23 5.38
CA LEU A 21 -8.06 33.79 6.72
C LEU A 21 -9.21 33.09 7.44
N GLY A 22 -10.44 33.56 7.29
CA GLY A 22 -11.63 32.88 7.81
C GLY A 22 -11.83 31.49 7.18
N PHE A 23 -11.57 31.38 5.86
CA PHE A 23 -11.63 30.12 5.12
C PHE A 23 -10.58 29.10 5.58
N ALA A 24 -9.36 29.53 5.91
CA ALA A 24 -8.28 28.63 6.32
C ALA A 24 -8.37 28.19 7.79
N VAL A 25 -8.84 29.07 8.67
CA VAL A 25 -8.87 28.83 10.12
C VAL A 25 -9.89 27.75 10.50
N ILE A 26 -11.07 27.73 9.88
CA ILE A 26 -12.15 26.79 10.25
C ILE A 26 -11.76 25.32 9.98
N PRO A 27 -11.28 24.93 8.78
CA PRO A 27 -10.79 23.58 8.52
C PRO A 27 -9.63 23.19 9.43
N LEU A 28 -8.73 24.12 9.75
CA LEU A 28 -7.60 23.86 10.63
C LEU A 28 -8.04 23.58 12.07
N ILE A 29 -9.00 24.34 12.60
CA ILE A 29 -9.60 24.09 13.92
C ILE A 29 -10.30 22.74 13.93
N HIS A 30 -11.07 22.42 12.88
CA HIS A 30 -11.73 21.13 12.76
C HIS A 30 -10.73 19.97 12.73
N PHE A 31 -9.68 20.09 11.92
CA PHE A 31 -8.62 19.08 11.77
C PHE A 31 -7.83 18.87 13.06
N THR A 32 -7.40 19.95 13.71
CA THR A 32 -6.63 19.89 14.97
C THR A 32 -7.48 19.44 16.17
N SER A 33 -8.81 19.59 16.09
CA SER A 33 -9.77 19.11 17.08
C SER A 33 -10.20 17.65 16.92
N ASP A 34 -9.90 17.02 15.77
CA ASP A 34 -10.31 15.65 15.51
C ASP A 34 -9.34 14.64 16.15
N LYS A 35 -9.76 14.04 17.26
CA LYS A 35 -9.00 13.01 17.98
C LYS A 35 -8.71 11.78 17.12
N LYS A 36 -9.52 11.49 16.10
CA LYS A 36 -9.33 10.33 15.23
C LYS A 36 -8.15 10.55 14.28
N THR A 37 -8.06 11.75 13.71
CA THR A 37 -7.00 12.13 12.76
C THR A 37 -5.70 12.52 13.47
N MET A 38 -5.77 13.30 14.56
CA MET A 38 -4.58 13.84 15.26
C MET A 38 -4.06 12.94 16.40
N LYS A 39 -4.81 11.90 16.79
CA LYS A 39 -4.44 10.95 17.87
C LYS A 39 -3.93 11.68 19.13
N GLY A 40 -2.67 11.46 19.52
CA GLY A 40 -2.03 12.06 20.69
C GLY A 40 -1.73 13.55 20.58
N PHE A 41 -1.88 14.16 19.40
CA PHE A 41 -1.64 15.58 19.14
C PHE A 41 -2.92 16.41 19.03
N ALA A 42 -4.07 15.84 19.36
CA ALA A 42 -5.35 16.55 19.35
C ALA A 42 -5.39 17.66 20.43
N ILE A 43 -5.90 18.83 20.06
CA ILE A 43 -5.97 19.97 20.98
C ILE A 43 -6.94 19.72 22.14
N LYS A 44 -6.63 20.30 23.30
CA LYS A 44 -7.47 20.17 24.51
C LYS A 44 -8.83 20.87 24.30
N PRO A 45 -9.91 20.44 24.98
CA PRO A 45 -11.25 21.02 24.82
C PRO A 45 -11.31 22.55 25.06
N TRP A 46 -10.52 23.07 26.01
CA TRP A 46 -10.44 24.51 26.26
C TRP A 46 -9.81 25.27 25.08
N VAL A 47 -8.74 24.72 24.47
CA VAL A 47 -8.08 25.31 23.29
C VAL A 47 -9.03 25.29 22.10
N LYS A 48 -9.83 24.23 21.94
CA LYS A 48 -10.89 24.16 20.93
C LYS A 48 -11.92 25.28 21.11
N ILE A 49 -12.41 25.51 22.33
CA ILE A 49 -13.37 26.59 22.61
C ILE A 49 -12.77 27.96 22.27
N LEU A 50 -11.54 28.23 22.73
CA LEU A 50 -10.85 29.49 22.42
C LEU A 50 -10.65 29.68 20.91
N ALA A 51 -10.25 28.64 20.19
CA ALA A 51 -10.05 28.72 18.74
C ALA A 51 -11.37 29.01 18.00
N TRP A 52 -12.48 28.41 18.42
CA TRP A 52 -13.81 28.69 17.85
C TRP A 52 -14.27 30.12 18.14
N ILE A 53 -14.02 30.65 19.34
CA ILE A 53 -14.32 32.05 19.69
C ILE A 53 -13.52 33.00 18.80
N SER A 54 -12.20 32.79 18.68
CA SER A 54 -11.34 33.61 17.82
C SER A 54 -11.78 33.54 16.35
N SER A 55 -12.11 32.35 15.85
CA SER A 55 -12.62 32.18 14.48
C SER A 55 -13.93 32.92 14.26
N LEU A 56 -14.85 32.91 15.24
CA LEU A 56 -16.11 33.64 15.16
C LEU A 56 -15.88 35.15 15.09
N ILE A 57 -14.98 35.68 15.92
CA ILE A 57 -14.62 37.11 15.90
C ILE A 57 -14.05 37.52 14.55
N ILE A 58 -13.10 36.74 14.00
CA ILE A 58 -12.50 37.01 12.69
C ILE A 58 -13.57 37.05 11.59
N VAL A 59 -14.48 36.07 11.58
CA VAL A 59 -15.56 36.01 10.58
C VAL A 59 -16.50 37.22 10.71
N LEU A 60 -16.91 37.58 11.93
CA LEU A 60 -17.79 38.73 12.15
C LEU A 60 -17.14 40.05 11.71
N LEU A 61 -15.84 40.24 12.02
CA LEU A 61 -15.10 41.43 11.59
C LEU A 61 -14.95 41.49 10.07
N ASN A 62 -14.66 40.36 9.41
CA ASN A 62 -14.58 40.30 7.95
C ASN A 62 -15.94 40.58 7.28
N VAL A 63 -17.03 40.05 7.83
CA VAL A 63 -18.39 40.33 7.33
C VAL A 63 -18.75 41.81 7.50
N LYS A 64 -18.39 42.41 8.64
CA LYS A 64 -18.59 43.84 8.88
C LYS A 64 -17.81 44.68 7.86
N LEU A 65 -16.54 44.34 7.60
CA LEU A 65 -15.69 45.02 6.62
C LEU A 65 -16.30 44.96 5.21
N VAL A 66 -16.77 43.79 4.78
CA VAL A 66 -17.47 43.60 3.50
C VAL A 66 -18.71 44.50 3.41
N PHE A 67 -19.50 44.60 4.49
CA PHE A 67 -20.72 45.39 4.50
C PHE A 67 -20.45 46.90 4.44
N GLU A 68 -19.47 47.38 5.22
CA GLU A 68 -19.03 48.78 5.19
C GLU A 68 -18.53 49.16 3.79
N GLU A 69 -17.82 48.26 3.13
CA GLU A 69 -17.29 48.48 1.79
C GLU A 69 -18.39 48.57 0.71
N ILE A 70 -19.33 47.62 0.72
CA ILE A 70 -20.47 47.63 -0.21
C ILE A 70 -21.30 48.90 -0.01
N LYS A 71 -21.48 49.35 1.23
CA LYS A 71 -22.19 50.60 1.55
C LYS A 71 -21.45 51.83 1.03
N GLY A 72 -20.12 51.82 1.08
CA GLY A 72 -19.25 52.88 0.52
C GLY A 72 -19.43 53.04 -0.99
N TRP A 73 -19.43 51.95 -1.75
CA TRP A 73 -19.65 51.99 -3.22
C TRP A 73 -21.06 52.41 -3.61
N SER A 74 -21.99 52.24 -2.69
CA SER A 74 -23.40 52.57 -2.80
C SER A 74 -23.67 54.09 -2.75
N ALA A 75 -22.77 54.86 -2.13
CA ALA A 75 -22.96 56.29 -1.88
C ALA A 75 -22.73 57.17 -3.12
N ASP A 76 -21.85 56.76 -4.05
CA ASP A 76 -21.48 57.52 -5.26
C ASP A 76 -21.84 56.81 -6.58
N GLY A 77 -22.54 55.67 -6.51
CA GLY A 77 -22.78 54.75 -7.63
C GLY A 77 -24.18 54.81 -8.27
N GLY A 78 -24.27 54.51 -9.57
CA GLY A 78 -25.56 54.30 -10.24
C GLY A 78 -26.21 52.95 -9.89
N TRP A 79 -27.51 52.80 -10.14
CA TRP A 79 -28.29 51.60 -9.80
C TRP A 79 -27.70 50.27 -10.35
N TYR A 80 -26.92 50.34 -11.42
CA TYR A 80 -26.23 49.20 -12.04
C TYR A 80 -25.17 48.56 -11.13
N ILE A 81 -24.59 49.31 -10.18
CA ILE A 81 -23.63 48.78 -9.20
C ILE A 81 -24.35 47.81 -8.28
N TYR A 82 -25.54 48.16 -7.77
CA TYR A 82 -26.35 47.26 -6.95
C TYR A 82 -26.80 46.02 -7.73
N ALA A 83 -27.14 46.18 -9.02
CA ALA A 83 -27.55 45.07 -9.87
C ALA A 83 -26.45 44.02 -10.08
N ILE A 84 -25.16 44.37 -9.96
CA ILE A 84 -24.02 43.44 -10.13
C ILE A 84 -23.44 43.03 -8.78
N VAL A 85 -23.24 43.98 -7.87
CA VAL A 85 -22.56 43.75 -6.58
C VAL A 85 -23.45 42.97 -5.62
N ILE A 86 -24.76 43.23 -5.56
CA ILE A 86 -25.65 42.49 -4.65
C ILE A 86 -25.71 41.00 -5.01
N PRO A 87 -25.97 40.59 -6.26
CA PRO A 87 -25.98 39.17 -6.61
C PRO A 87 -24.63 38.49 -6.38
N LEU A 88 -23.52 39.19 -6.66
CA LEU A 88 -22.17 38.67 -6.43
C LEU A 88 -21.87 38.51 -4.94
N ALA A 89 -22.24 39.49 -4.11
CA ALA A 89 -22.08 39.41 -2.65
C ALA A 89 -22.96 38.30 -2.05
N VAL A 90 -24.19 38.11 -2.55
CA VAL A 90 -25.07 37.01 -2.15
C VAL A 90 -24.47 35.66 -2.55
N LEU A 91 -23.94 35.53 -3.76
CA LEU A 91 -23.28 34.31 -4.23
C LEU A 91 -22.06 33.96 -3.36
N ILE A 92 -21.21 34.95 -3.06
CA ILE A 92 -20.05 34.79 -2.18
C ILE A 92 -20.52 34.43 -0.76
N GLY A 93 -21.55 35.09 -0.24
CA GLY A 93 -22.14 34.79 1.06
C GLY A 93 -22.68 33.36 1.16
N LEU A 94 -23.37 32.89 0.13
CA LEU A 94 -23.87 31.51 0.03
C LEU A 94 -22.72 30.49 -0.07
N LEU A 95 -21.68 30.79 -0.84
CA LEU A 95 -20.48 29.96 -0.95
C LEU A 95 -19.78 29.83 0.41
N LEU A 96 -19.63 30.95 1.12
CA LEU A 96 -19.05 30.98 2.46
C LEU A 96 -19.89 30.23 3.48
N LEU A 97 -21.21 30.41 3.45
CA LEU A 97 -22.13 29.69 4.31
C LEU A 97 -22.07 28.19 4.04
N TYR A 98 -22.03 27.79 2.76
CA TYR A 98 -21.85 26.40 2.37
C TYR A 98 -20.53 25.84 2.92
N ILE A 99 -19.41 26.54 2.75
CA ILE A 99 -18.11 26.11 3.28
C ILE A 99 -18.08 26.09 4.82
N PHE A 100 -18.85 26.96 5.49
CA PHE A 100 -18.98 26.97 6.95
C PHE A 100 -19.78 25.76 7.46
N ILE A 101 -20.93 25.47 6.82
CA ILE A 101 -21.86 24.42 7.23
C ILE A 101 -21.36 23.03 6.79
N TYR A 102 -20.73 22.94 5.61
CA TYR A 102 -20.24 21.67 5.05
C TYR A 102 -19.37 20.87 6.03
N PRO A 103 -18.30 21.39 6.66
CA PRO A 103 -17.48 20.66 7.63
C PRO A 103 -18.20 20.36 8.96
N LEU A 104 -19.30 21.07 9.28
CA LEU A 104 -20.12 20.80 10.47
C LEU A 104 -21.16 19.69 10.23
N VAL A 105 -21.73 19.64 9.02
CA VAL A 105 -22.82 18.70 8.65
C VAL A 105 -22.27 17.43 7.98
N SER A 106 -21.16 17.54 7.26
CA SER A 106 -20.30 16.40 6.92
C SER A 106 -19.62 15.93 8.20
N SER A 107 -20.40 15.27 9.06
CA SER A 107 -19.84 14.14 9.78
C SER A 107 -19.24 13.27 8.68
N ARG A 108 -17.91 13.27 8.56
CA ARG A 108 -17.24 12.15 7.92
C ARG A 108 -17.85 10.97 8.66
N LYS A 109 -18.77 10.26 8.02
CA LYS A 109 -18.85 8.81 8.13
C LYS A 109 -17.41 8.43 7.85
N GLN A 110 -16.60 8.42 8.91
CA GLN A 110 -15.47 7.56 9.02
C GLN A 110 -16.10 6.26 8.60
N SER A 111 -15.85 5.88 7.35
CA SER A 111 -16.26 4.61 6.81
C SER A 111 -15.99 3.68 7.96
N ALA A 112 -17.06 3.22 8.61
CA ALA A 112 -16.94 2.23 9.65
C ALA A 112 -16.00 1.24 9.01
N ASP A 113 -14.87 1.01 9.69
CA ASP A 113 -13.83 0.15 9.19
C ASP A 113 -14.50 -0.96 8.40
N ILE A 114 -13.96 -1.27 7.23
CA ILE A 114 -14.21 -2.57 6.64
C ILE A 114 -13.54 -3.57 7.60
N ALA A 115 -14.08 -3.69 8.81
CA ALA A 115 -13.97 -4.83 9.66
C ALA A 115 -14.90 -5.81 8.97
N PRO A 116 -14.36 -6.88 8.35
CA PRO A 116 -15.20 -7.95 7.87
C PRO A 116 -15.86 -8.56 9.12
N HIS A 117 -17.05 -8.07 9.48
CA HIS A 117 -17.84 -8.66 10.55
C HIS A 117 -18.48 -9.94 10.03
N GLY A 118 -17.64 -10.98 9.92
CA GLY A 118 -18.08 -12.33 10.28
C GLY A 118 -18.00 -12.44 11.80
N ASN A 119 -18.91 -13.21 12.41
CA ASN A 119 -18.64 -13.72 13.75
C ASN A 119 -17.37 -14.55 13.68
N ALA A 120 -16.48 -14.43 14.68
CA ALA A 120 -15.31 -15.31 14.77
C ALA A 120 -15.82 -16.76 14.69
N LEU A 121 -15.42 -17.47 13.65
CA LEU A 121 -15.74 -18.88 13.53
C LEU A 121 -15.09 -19.60 14.71
N ASN A 122 -15.86 -20.45 15.38
CA ASN A 122 -15.28 -21.35 16.36
C ASN A 122 -14.35 -22.30 15.60
N ILE A 123 -13.04 -22.11 15.75
CA ILE A 123 -12.02 -22.99 15.16
C ILE A 123 -12.13 -24.31 15.92
N GLN A 124 -12.87 -25.26 15.35
CA GLN A 124 -12.93 -26.64 15.84
C GLN A 124 -11.56 -27.31 15.75
N GLU A 125 -11.42 -28.55 16.24
CA GLU A 125 -10.19 -29.34 16.10
C GLU A 125 -9.61 -29.21 14.69
N VAL A 126 -8.40 -28.66 14.61
CA VAL A 126 -7.72 -28.42 13.34
C VAL A 126 -7.24 -29.78 12.84
N GLU A 127 -7.92 -30.34 11.84
CA GLU A 127 -7.39 -31.48 11.10
C GLU A 127 -6.00 -31.10 10.58
N LYS A 128 -5.00 -31.89 10.95
CA LYS A 128 -3.62 -31.63 10.57
C LYS A 128 -3.49 -31.81 9.06
N ILE A 129 -3.26 -30.73 8.32
CA ILE A 129 -3.03 -30.78 6.88
C ILE A 129 -1.71 -31.53 6.63
N HIS A 130 -1.81 -32.68 5.97
CA HIS A 130 -0.66 -33.52 5.61
C HIS A 130 -0.31 -33.33 4.14
N TYR A 131 0.85 -32.74 3.88
CA TYR A 131 1.39 -32.63 2.52
C TYR A 131 2.28 -33.84 2.23
N SER A 132 1.97 -34.59 1.18
CA SER A 132 2.70 -35.79 0.76
C SER A 132 3.71 -35.52 -0.35
N ARG A 133 3.51 -34.48 -1.16
CA ARG A 133 4.43 -34.10 -2.26
C ARG A 133 4.88 -32.65 -2.07
N ILE A 134 6.11 -32.46 -1.62
CA ILE A 134 6.62 -31.13 -1.24
C ILE A 134 7.77 -30.75 -2.16
N GLY A 135 7.62 -29.64 -2.88
CA GLY A 135 8.72 -29.02 -3.63
C GLY A 135 9.61 -28.19 -2.74
N ILE A 136 10.91 -28.26 -2.95
CA ILE A 136 11.91 -27.44 -2.27
C ILE A 136 12.79 -26.81 -3.34
N THR A 137 12.75 -25.50 -3.48
CA THR A 137 13.70 -24.81 -4.37
C THR A 137 15.03 -24.63 -3.68
N VAL A 138 16.12 -25.03 -4.34
CA VAL A 138 17.48 -24.95 -3.81
C VAL A 138 18.40 -24.19 -4.76
N ASP A 139 19.37 -23.48 -4.20
CA ASP A 139 20.33 -22.67 -4.95
C ASP A 139 21.80 -22.93 -4.53
N PHE A 140 22.02 -23.98 -3.73
CA PHE A 140 23.28 -24.38 -3.12
C PHE A 140 23.89 -23.34 -2.18
N SER A 141 23.08 -22.37 -1.72
CA SER A 141 23.51 -21.39 -0.73
C SER A 141 23.42 -21.94 0.70
N LYS A 142 23.95 -21.16 1.66
CA LYS A 142 23.79 -21.46 3.08
C LYS A 142 22.32 -21.45 3.53
N ASN A 143 21.43 -20.81 2.76
CA ASN A 143 20.02 -20.69 3.09
C ASN A 143 19.24 -21.99 2.85
N ASP A 144 19.72 -22.86 1.95
CA ASP A 144 19.08 -24.14 1.64
C ASP A 144 18.87 -25.02 2.88
N ARG A 145 19.80 -24.99 3.82
CA ARG A 145 19.66 -25.71 5.10
C ARG A 145 18.38 -25.29 5.84
N ASN A 146 18.05 -24.00 5.84
CA ASN A 146 16.85 -23.51 6.51
C ASN A 146 15.60 -23.89 5.70
N THR A 147 15.63 -23.67 4.38
CA THR A 147 14.52 -24.03 3.47
C THR A 147 14.16 -25.52 3.56
N ILE A 148 15.18 -26.40 3.47
CA ILE A 148 15.01 -27.84 3.60
C ILE A 148 14.44 -28.18 4.98
N ARG A 149 15.01 -27.65 6.07
CA ARG A 149 14.51 -27.92 7.42
C ARG A 149 13.02 -27.59 7.58
N HIS A 150 12.59 -26.44 7.07
CA HIS A 150 11.18 -26.03 7.14
C HIS A 150 10.27 -26.94 6.31
N ALA A 151 10.72 -27.38 5.13
CA ALA A 151 9.99 -28.37 4.33
C ALA A 151 9.83 -29.71 5.07
N LEU A 152 10.91 -30.19 5.70
CA LEU A 152 10.91 -31.46 6.44
C LEU A 152 9.94 -31.43 7.64
N ILE A 153 9.83 -30.30 8.34
CA ILE A 153 8.87 -30.12 9.45
C ILE A 153 7.43 -30.21 8.95
N GLN A 154 7.16 -29.72 7.74
CA GLN A 154 5.82 -29.66 7.18
C GLN A 154 5.34 -31.01 6.62
N GLY A 155 6.23 -31.82 6.04
CA GLY A 155 5.89 -33.13 5.46
C GLY A 155 6.18 -34.35 6.34
N GLY A 156 7.14 -34.25 7.26
CA GLY A 156 7.63 -35.38 8.03
C GLY A 156 8.27 -36.48 7.18
N LYS A 157 8.34 -37.72 7.72
CA LYS A 157 9.03 -38.85 7.06
C LYS A 157 8.24 -39.52 5.93
N GLN A 158 6.92 -39.32 5.91
CA GLN A 158 6.03 -39.97 4.94
C GLN A 158 5.92 -39.21 3.63
N ALA A 159 6.26 -37.91 3.63
CA ALA A 159 6.27 -37.10 2.43
C ALA A 159 7.44 -37.44 1.50
N HIS A 160 7.23 -37.18 0.22
CA HIS A 160 8.25 -37.19 -0.82
C HIS A 160 8.66 -35.75 -1.15
N TYR A 161 9.97 -35.48 -1.11
CA TYR A 161 10.55 -34.16 -1.31
C TYR A 161 11.18 -34.02 -2.69
N TYR A 162 10.71 -33.04 -3.45
CA TYR A 162 11.17 -32.76 -4.80
C TYR A 162 12.16 -31.60 -4.72
N LEU A 163 13.46 -31.89 -4.83
CA LEU A 163 14.53 -30.89 -4.82
C LEU A 163 14.61 -30.26 -6.22
N ILE A 164 14.33 -28.96 -6.30
CA ILE A 164 14.21 -28.22 -7.56
C ILE A 164 15.33 -27.20 -7.65
N HIS A 165 16.18 -27.33 -8.66
CA HIS A 165 17.15 -26.32 -9.05
C HIS A 165 16.86 -25.83 -10.46
N VAL A 166 17.07 -24.55 -10.76
CA VAL A 166 16.91 -24.02 -12.12
C VAL A 166 18.21 -23.39 -12.58
N VAL A 167 18.70 -23.86 -13.72
CA VAL A 167 19.95 -23.39 -14.31
C VAL A 167 19.72 -22.03 -14.98
N GLU A 168 20.37 -20.98 -14.49
CA GLU A 168 20.23 -19.59 -14.96
C GLU A 168 21.41 -19.12 -15.83
N THR A 169 21.91 -19.96 -16.74
CA THR A 169 22.98 -19.56 -17.66
C THR A 169 22.42 -18.81 -18.86
N ALA A 170 23.22 -17.93 -19.47
CA ALA A 170 22.83 -17.23 -20.70
C ALA A 170 22.52 -18.22 -21.83
N VAL A 171 23.22 -19.35 -21.86
CA VAL A 171 23.03 -20.39 -22.87
C VAL A 171 21.77 -21.22 -22.62
N ALA A 172 21.45 -21.57 -21.36
CA ALA A 172 20.20 -22.28 -21.02
C ALA A 172 18.92 -21.48 -21.31
N ARG A 173 19.02 -20.14 -21.44
CA ARG A 173 17.89 -19.28 -21.84
C ARG A 173 17.64 -19.25 -23.34
N TYR A 174 18.61 -19.60 -24.18
CA TYR A 174 18.52 -19.47 -25.65
C TYR A 174 18.73 -20.78 -26.43
N HIS A 175 19.51 -21.73 -25.90
CA HIS A 175 19.84 -23.00 -26.56
C HIS A 175 19.81 -24.15 -25.55
N GLY A 176 18.58 -24.56 -25.18
CA GLY A 176 18.27 -25.49 -24.09
C GLY A 176 18.97 -26.85 -24.07
N ASP A 177 19.73 -27.22 -25.12
CA ASP A 177 20.35 -28.55 -25.25
C ASP A 177 21.86 -28.54 -25.62
N SER A 178 22.54 -27.40 -25.78
CA SER A 178 23.87 -27.38 -26.46
C SER A 178 25.06 -26.75 -25.71
N ALA A 179 24.98 -26.54 -24.40
CA ALA A 179 26.13 -26.11 -23.59
C ALA A 179 26.16 -26.75 -22.18
N LEU A 180 25.96 -28.06 -22.14
CA LEU A 180 25.53 -28.79 -20.94
C LEU A 180 26.63 -29.40 -20.07
N ASP A 181 27.91 -29.36 -20.44
CA ASP A 181 28.77 -30.44 -19.93
C ASP A 181 29.40 -30.22 -18.56
N PHE A 182 29.69 -28.98 -18.13
CA PHE A 182 30.39 -28.76 -16.84
C PHE A 182 29.52 -28.13 -15.74
N GLU A 183 28.80 -27.04 -16.02
CA GLU A 183 27.99 -26.36 -15.00
C GLU A 183 26.78 -27.20 -14.59
N THR A 184 26.05 -27.79 -15.55
CA THR A 184 24.89 -28.64 -15.27
C THR A 184 25.28 -29.94 -14.58
N GLN A 185 26.46 -30.49 -14.87
CA GLN A 185 26.98 -31.67 -14.16
C GLN A 185 27.23 -31.35 -12.69
N SER A 186 27.85 -30.21 -12.37
CA SER A 186 28.10 -29.80 -10.98
C SER A 186 26.80 -29.56 -10.21
N ASP A 187 25.80 -28.92 -10.83
CA ASP A 187 24.49 -28.68 -10.21
C ASP A 187 23.74 -30.00 -9.94
N ALA A 188 23.80 -30.95 -10.88
CA ALA A 188 23.24 -32.29 -10.71
C ALA A 188 23.93 -33.06 -9.56
N GLU A 189 25.25 -33.00 -9.47
CA GLU A 189 26.01 -33.60 -8.37
C GLU A 189 25.64 -32.99 -7.01
N ASN A 190 25.45 -31.68 -6.93
CA ASN A 190 25.05 -31.02 -5.69
C ASN A 190 23.63 -31.40 -5.26
N LEU A 191 22.69 -31.50 -6.20
CA LEU A 191 21.36 -32.04 -5.93
C LEU A 191 21.40 -33.48 -5.43
N GLU A 192 22.24 -34.33 -6.04
CA GLU A 192 22.38 -35.72 -5.60
C GLU A 192 22.98 -35.81 -4.20
N LYS A 193 23.93 -34.94 -3.84
CA LYS A 193 24.41 -34.83 -2.44
C LYS A 193 23.25 -34.54 -1.48
N TYR A 194 22.36 -33.59 -1.79
CA TYR A 194 21.21 -33.33 -0.93
C TYR A 194 20.26 -34.54 -0.83
N LYS A 195 20.02 -35.24 -1.94
CA LYS A 195 19.21 -36.45 -1.95
C LYS A 195 19.80 -37.55 -1.07
N ILE A 196 21.11 -37.81 -1.17
CA ILE A 196 21.81 -38.80 -0.34
C ILE A 196 21.72 -38.42 1.14
N ASN A 197 22.04 -37.17 1.49
CA ASN A 197 21.95 -36.69 2.88
C ASN A 197 20.53 -36.84 3.46
N LEU A 198 19.50 -36.52 2.66
CA LEU A 198 18.11 -36.70 3.08
C LEU A 198 17.74 -38.19 3.24
N ALA A 199 18.25 -39.06 2.37
CA ALA A 199 18.03 -40.49 2.45
C ALA A 199 18.70 -41.11 3.69
N GLU A 200 19.93 -40.71 4.04
CA GLU A 200 20.61 -41.12 5.27
C GLU A 200 19.83 -40.71 6.53
N LEU A 201 19.17 -39.56 6.47
CA LEU A 201 18.27 -39.12 7.53
C LEU A 201 16.91 -39.85 7.50
N GLY A 202 16.60 -40.65 6.49
CA GLY A 202 15.35 -41.41 6.37
C GLY A 202 14.19 -40.66 5.69
N TYR A 203 14.48 -39.69 4.82
CA TYR A 203 13.50 -39.00 4.00
C TYR A 203 13.54 -39.49 2.54
N LYS A 204 12.39 -39.46 1.85
CA LYS A 204 12.29 -39.80 0.43
C LYS A 204 12.41 -38.53 -0.40
N SER A 205 13.33 -38.49 -1.35
CA SER A 205 13.49 -37.33 -2.23
C SER A 205 13.88 -37.68 -3.67
N SER A 206 13.52 -36.80 -4.59
CA SER A 206 13.92 -36.82 -6.00
C SER A 206 14.51 -35.47 -6.40
N THR A 207 15.34 -35.49 -7.44
CA THR A 207 16.04 -34.31 -7.96
C THR A 207 15.41 -33.89 -9.28
N HIS A 208 15.20 -32.58 -9.47
CA HIS A 208 14.63 -32.02 -10.69
C HIS A 208 15.40 -30.75 -11.07
N ILE A 209 15.92 -30.75 -12.30
CA ILE A 209 16.62 -29.61 -12.88
C ILE A 209 15.70 -28.95 -13.91
N GLY A 210 15.45 -27.66 -13.71
CA GLY A 210 14.67 -26.84 -14.61
C GLY A 210 15.54 -26.05 -15.59
N TYR A 211 15.00 -25.81 -16.79
CA TYR A 211 15.62 -25.01 -17.85
C TYR A 211 14.63 -23.96 -18.40
N GLY A 212 15.12 -22.98 -19.15
CA GLY A 212 14.23 -22.05 -19.88
C GLY A 212 13.47 -21.04 -18.99
N GLY A 213 14.10 -20.58 -17.91
CA GLY A 213 13.60 -19.49 -17.04
C GLY A 213 13.01 -19.97 -15.71
N THR A 214 13.52 -19.42 -14.60
CA THR A 214 13.27 -19.84 -13.21
C THR A 214 11.80 -20.00 -12.86
N VAL A 215 10.98 -19.00 -13.16
CA VAL A 215 9.55 -19.03 -12.83
C VAL A 215 8.81 -20.12 -13.60
N LYS A 216 9.06 -20.23 -14.91
CA LYS A 216 8.37 -21.20 -15.77
C LYS A 216 8.77 -22.64 -15.41
N ALA A 217 10.06 -22.86 -15.18
CA ALA A 217 10.56 -24.17 -14.80
C ALA A 217 9.99 -24.65 -13.45
N ILE A 218 9.96 -23.79 -12.44
CA ILE A 218 9.38 -24.14 -11.12
C ILE A 218 7.89 -24.47 -11.25
N VAL A 219 7.13 -23.67 -12.02
CA VAL A 219 5.69 -23.93 -12.25
C VAL A 219 5.49 -25.26 -12.97
N ASN A 220 6.21 -25.52 -14.07
CA ASN A 220 6.11 -26.77 -14.81
C ASN A 220 6.42 -27.99 -13.93
N ILE A 221 7.54 -27.96 -13.19
CA ILE A 221 7.91 -29.05 -12.29
C ILE A 221 6.86 -29.24 -11.19
N SER A 222 6.26 -28.15 -10.71
CA SER A 222 5.20 -28.21 -9.69
C SER A 222 3.95 -28.90 -10.20
N ASP A 223 3.52 -28.55 -11.41
CA ASP A 223 2.31 -29.10 -12.04
C ASP A 223 2.50 -30.56 -12.48
N GLU A 224 3.63 -30.86 -13.14
CA GLU A 224 3.98 -32.20 -13.62
C GLU A 224 4.05 -33.23 -12.49
N ASN A 225 4.64 -32.84 -11.35
CA ASN A 225 4.78 -33.72 -10.18
C ASN A 225 3.60 -33.61 -9.20
N LYS A 226 2.58 -32.80 -9.51
CA LYS A 226 1.38 -32.58 -8.68
C LYS A 226 1.74 -32.24 -7.24
N LEU A 227 2.66 -31.29 -7.07
CA LEU A 227 3.10 -30.85 -5.74
C LEU A 227 1.92 -30.29 -4.96
N GLU A 228 1.95 -30.43 -3.64
CA GLU A 228 0.88 -29.97 -2.74
C GLU A 228 1.34 -28.79 -1.88
N LEU A 229 2.65 -28.61 -1.75
CA LEU A 229 3.29 -27.49 -1.08
C LEU A 229 4.60 -27.17 -1.79
N LEU A 230 4.87 -25.89 -2.01
CA LEU A 230 6.17 -25.42 -2.49
C LEU A 230 6.87 -24.63 -1.39
N VAL A 231 8.10 -25.00 -1.05
CA VAL A 231 8.93 -24.32 -0.05
C VAL A 231 10.09 -23.63 -0.76
N MET A 232 10.20 -22.31 -0.59
CA MET A 232 11.18 -21.48 -1.27
C MET A 232 12.00 -20.65 -0.30
N GLY A 233 13.30 -20.50 -0.58
CA GLY A 233 14.15 -19.52 0.10
C GLY A 233 13.80 -18.09 -0.34
N ALA A 234 13.85 -17.14 0.60
CA ALA A 234 13.58 -15.73 0.33
C ALA A 234 14.72 -15.02 -0.40
N HIS A 235 15.94 -15.56 -0.33
CA HIS A 235 17.14 -15.04 -0.98
C HIS A 235 17.86 -16.19 -1.70
N GLY A 236 18.36 -15.90 -2.91
CA GLY A 236 19.23 -16.81 -3.66
C GLY A 236 20.58 -16.16 -4.00
N HIS A 237 21.62 -16.97 -4.21
CA HIS A 237 22.97 -16.49 -4.49
C HIS A 237 23.14 -16.04 -5.95
N LYS A 238 23.28 -14.72 -6.14
CA LYS A 238 24.21 -14.10 -7.09
C LYS A 238 24.42 -12.64 -6.63
N GLY A 239 25.70 -12.28 -6.48
CA GLY A 239 26.13 -11.01 -5.91
C GLY A 239 25.56 -9.76 -6.57
N LEU A 240 25.55 -8.70 -5.76
CA LEU A 240 25.30 -7.30 -6.11
C LEU A 240 23.91 -6.93 -6.69
N LYS A 241 22.83 -7.45 -6.11
CA LYS A 241 21.48 -6.84 -6.22
C LYS A 241 20.67 -7.05 -4.94
N ASP A 242 20.95 -6.24 -3.92
CA ASP A 242 20.21 -6.13 -2.65
C ASP A 242 18.76 -5.60 -2.79
N LEU A 243 18.07 -5.99 -3.87
CA LEU A 243 16.69 -5.63 -4.22
C LEU A 243 15.85 -6.84 -4.66
N ILE A 244 16.37 -8.07 -4.56
CA ILE A 244 15.66 -9.32 -4.94
C ILE A 244 14.97 -9.93 -3.72
N LEU A 245 14.30 -9.11 -2.91
CA LEU A 245 13.22 -9.62 -2.05
C LEU A 245 12.00 -9.87 -2.94
N GLY A 246 11.98 -11.04 -3.57
CA GLY A 246 10.73 -11.64 -4.00
C GLY A 246 10.22 -11.34 -5.41
N THR A 247 11.02 -10.96 -6.40
CA THR A 247 10.49 -10.94 -7.79
C THR A 247 10.19 -12.36 -8.28
N THR A 248 11.12 -13.31 -8.11
CA THR A 248 10.90 -14.73 -8.46
C THR A 248 9.85 -15.36 -7.55
N VAL A 249 9.96 -15.18 -6.24
CA VAL A 249 9.02 -15.74 -5.26
C VAL A 249 7.59 -15.20 -5.48
N ASN A 250 7.42 -13.89 -5.67
CA ASN A 250 6.11 -13.34 -6.00
C ASN A 250 5.63 -13.86 -7.35
N SER A 251 6.48 -13.92 -8.38
CA SER A 251 6.06 -14.41 -9.70
C SER A 251 5.63 -15.87 -9.67
N VAL A 252 6.33 -16.73 -8.93
CA VAL A 252 5.96 -18.14 -8.73
C VAL A 252 4.68 -18.24 -7.93
N ARG A 253 4.55 -17.53 -6.79
CA ARG A 253 3.35 -17.53 -5.95
C ARG A 253 2.07 -17.18 -6.71
N HIS A 254 2.13 -16.25 -7.67
CA HIS A 254 0.94 -15.89 -8.46
C HIS A 254 0.59 -16.89 -9.57
N ARG A 255 1.45 -17.89 -9.86
CA ARG A 255 1.29 -18.82 -10.98
C ARG A 255 1.06 -20.27 -10.56
N VAL A 256 1.57 -20.67 -9.40
CA VAL A 256 1.30 -22.00 -8.84
C VAL A 256 -0.08 -22.04 -8.19
N SER A 257 -0.78 -23.17 -8.30
CA SER A 257 -2.09 -23.39 -7.67
C SER A 257 -2.01 -23.91 -6.24
N ILE A 258 -0.79 -24.07 -5.70
CA ILE A 258 -0.52 -24.71 -4.41
C ILE A 258 0.01 -23.69 -3.38
N PRO A 259 -0.17 -23.95 -2.07
CA PRO A 259 0.45 -23.15 -1.03
C PRO A 259 1.96 -22.98 -1.23
N VAL A 260 2.46 -21.77 -0.98
CA VAL A 260 3.89 -21.45 -1.04
C VAL A 260 4.37 -20.98 0.33
N LEU A 261 5.32 -21.70 0.91
CA LEU A 261 6.01 -21.34 2.15
C LEU A 261 7.34 -20.67 1.82
N ILE A 262 7.50 -19.42 2.26
CA ILE A 262 8.72 -18.63 2.03
C ILE A 262 9.56 -18.62 3.31
N VAL A 263 10.80 -19.08 3.21
CA VAL A 263 11.73 -19.26 4.33
C VAL A 263 12.86 -18.23 4.24
N ARG A 264 13.13 -17.52 5.35
CA ARG A 264 14.15 -16.47 5.45
C ARG A 264 15.40 -16.95 6.17
#